data_AF-T0ZQT4-F1
#
_entry.id   AF-T0ZQT4-F1
#
_cell.length_a   1.000
_cell.length_b   1.000
_cell.length_c   1.000
_cell.angle_alpha   90.00
_cell.angle_beta   90.00
_cell.angle_gamma   90.00
#
_symmetry.space_group_name_H-M   'P 1'
#
loop_
_entity.id
_entity.type
_entity.pdbx_description
1 polymer ?
#
loop_
_entity_poly.entity_id
_entity_poly.type
_entity_poly.pdbx_seq_one_letter_code
_entity_poly.pdbx_strand_id
1 'polypeptide(L)'
;MASRLALRVPTTRGQTGNTGTNREPGRPFELRTEWLDKLRPGVYWHEQNVSDESAEPTYKPPIWICDALEVAAGTRDAHGGEWGRLLRFRDGDGTPKNWAMPLR
;
A
#
# COMPACT_ATOMS: atom_id res chain seq x y z
N MET A 1 -1.46 -24.81 -34.01
CA MET A 1 -1.72 -25.16 -32.59
C MET A 1 -0.95 -24.18 -31.72
N ALA A 2 -1.59 -23.10 -31.26
CA ALA A 2 -0.93 -22.03 -30.50
C ALA A 2 -1.21 -22.21 -29.01
N SER A 3 -0.15 -22.48 -28.26
CA SER A 3 -0.19 -22.65 -26.80
C SER A 3 -0.45 -21.28 -26.13
N ARG A 4 -1.57 -21.16 -25.42
CA ARG A 4 -1.90 -20.00 -24.60
C ARG A 4 -0.99 -20.00 -23.37
N LEU A 5 0.05 -19.17 -23.38
CA LEU A 5 0.77 -18.80 -22.17
C LEU A 5 -0.19 -17.93 -21.32
N ALA A 6 -0.84 -18.54 -20.34
CA ALA A 6 -1.60 -17.81 -19.34
C ALA A 6 -0.61 -16.97 -18.52
N LEU A 7 -0.59 -15.66 -18.76
CA LEU A 7 0.05 -14.69 -17.88
C LEU A 7 -0.59 -14.85 -16.50
N ARG A 8 0.15 -15.50 -15.59
CA ARG A 8 -0.18 -15.55 -14.18
C ARG A 8 -0.12 -14.11 -13.68
N VAL A 9 -1.29 -13.50 -13.54
CA VAL A 9 -1.48 -12.34 -12.67
C VAL A 9 -0.93 -12.74 -11.31
N PRO A 10 0.01 -11.99 -10.70
CA PRO A 10 0.26 -12.15 -9.28
C PRO A 10 -1.05 -11.75 -8.61
N THR A 11 -1.85 -12.76 -8.25
CA THR A 11 -2.96 -12.61 -7.34
C THR A 11 -2.34 -12.07 -6.05
N THR A 12 -2.34 -10.74 -5.86
CA THR A 12 -2.23 -10.17 -4.52
C THR A 12 -3.49 -10.62 -3.82
N ARG A 13 -3.36 -11.80 -3.20
CA ARG A 13 -4.39 -12.49 -2.45
C ARG A 13 -4.96 -11.44 -1.50
N GLY A 14 -6.23 -11.10 -1.67
CA GLY A 14 -6.98 -10.45 -0.63
C GLY A 14 -6.82 -11.30 0.62
N GLN A 15 -6.06 -10.79 1.60
CA GLN A 15 -6.17 -11.23 2.97
C GLN A 15 -7.18 -10.31 3.63
N THR A 16 -8.44 -10.70 3.46
CA THR A 16 -9.46 -10.52 4.49
C THR A 16 -8.94 -11.04 5.82
N GLY A 17 -8.98 -10.19 6.84
CA GLY A 17 -9.03 -10.56 8.25
C GLY A 17 -7.77 -11.23 8.82
N ASN A 18 -6.92 -10.43 9.46
CA ASN A 18 -6.30 -10.89 10.70
C ASN A 18 -6.05 -9.71 11.65
N THR A 19 -6.90 -9.61 12.66
CA THR A 19 -6.62 -8.91 13.92
C THR A 19 -5.46 -9.62 14.60
N GLY A 20 -4.25 -9.10 14.44
CA GLY A 20 -3.06 -9.61 15.11
C GLY A 20 -1.88 -8.71 14.82
N THR A 21 -1.42 -7.97 15.82
CA THR A 21 -0.36 -6.96 15.78
C THR A 21 1.03 -7.58 15.57
N ASN A 22 1.24 -8.43 14.57
CA ASN A 22 2.55 -8.98 14.25
C ASN A 22 3.16 -8.16 13.10
N ARG A 23 3.81 -7.05 13.46
CA ARG A 23 4.49 -6.15 12.53
C ARG A 23 5.73 -6.84 11.95
N GLU A 24 5.74 -7.10 10.65
CA GLU A 24 6.96 -7.53 9.96
C GLU A 24 8.01 -6.41 10.04
N PRO A 25 9.22 -6.67 10.57
CA PRO A 25 10.30 -5.69 10.57
C PRO A 25 10.66 -5.34 9.12
N GLY A 26 10.69 -4.05 8.79
CA GLY A 26 11.13 -3.54 7.49
C GLY A 26 10.06 -2.93 6.59
N ARG A 27 8.78 -2.88 7.00
CA ARG A 27 7.74 -2.11 6.28
C ARG A 27 7.49 -0.79 6.99
N PRO A 28 8.18 0.30 6.63
CA PRO A 28 7.99 1.56 7.33
C PRO A 28 6.68 2.25 6.92
N PHE A 29 6.04 1.83 5.82
CA PHE A 29 4.72 2.29 5.42
C PHE A 29 3.65 1.24 5.69
N GLU A 30 2.51 1.69 6.20
CA GLU A 30 1.32 0.88 6.43
C GLU A 30 0.11 1.53 5.77
N LEU A 31 -0.60 0.77 4.92
CA LEU A 31 -1.87 1.18 4.35
C LEU A 31 -3.03 0.69 5.25
N ARG A 32 -3.93 1.60 5.59
CA ARG A 32 -5.18 1.32 6.29
C ARG A 32 -6.35 1.76 5.42
N THR A 33 -7.26 0.85 5.08
CA THR A 33 -8.45 1.17 4.27
C THR A 33 -9.70 1.44 5.11
N GLU A 34 -9.68 1.02 6.37
CA GLU A 34 -10.81 1.13 7.29
C GLU A 34 -10.39 1.84 8.58
N TRP A 35 -11.37 2.38 9.29
CA TRP A 35 -11.19 2.91 10.64
C TRP A 35 -10.85 1.76 11.60
N LEU A 36 -9.81 1.93 12.41
CA LEU A 36 -9.49 1.02 13.52
C LEU A 36 -9.05 1.83 14.73
N ASP A 37 -9.76 1.64 15.84
CA ASP A 37 -9.60 2.43 17.07
C ASP A 37 -9.64 3.94 16.79
N LYS A 38 -8.53 4.64 17.03
CA LYS A 38 -8.38 6.09 16.81
C LYS A 38 -7.69 6.42 15.48
N LEU A 39 -7.31 5.41 14.70
CA LEU A 39 -6.61 5.59 13.44
C LEU A 39 -7.62 5.66 12.29
N ARG A 40 -7.56 6.76 11.54
CA ARG A 40 -8.33 6.93 10.31
C ARG A 40 -7.74 6.10 9.15
N PRO A 41 -8.53 5.78 8.11
CA PRO A 41 -7.97 5.25 6.86
C PRO A 41 -6.85 6.15 6.34
N GLY A 42 -5.76 5.57 5.86
CA GLY A 42 -4.59 6.34 5.48
C GLY A 42 -3.35 5.52 5.20
N VAL A 43 -2.34 6.18 4.64
CA VAL A 43 -0.96 5.72 4.63
C VAL A 43 -0.26 6.28 5.86
N TYR A 44 0.34 5.39 6.64
CA TYR A 44 1.07 5.71 7.86
C TYR A 44 2.55 5.41 7.70
N TRP A 45 3.40 6.26 8.25
CA TRP A 45 4.82 5.99 8.46
C TRP A 45 5.08 5.52 9.89
N HIS A 46 5.81 4.43 10.04
CA HIS A 46 6.31 3.92 11.31
C HIS A 46 7.81 4.16 11.35
N GLU A 47 8.27 4.99 12.28
CA GLU A 47 9.70 5.19 12.47
C GLU A 47 10.36 3.86 12.85
N GLN A 48 11.45 3.52 12.16
CA GLN A 48 12.25 2.35 12.49
C GLN A 48 13.09 2.69 13.72
N ASN A 49 12.92 1.92 14.79
CA ASN A 49 13.79 2.01 15.95
C ASN A 49 15.15 1.45 15.55
N VAL A 50 16.12 2.34 15.30
CA VAL A 50 17.53 2.00 15.41
C VAL A 50 17.81 1.97 16.90
N SER A 51 17.58 0.84 17.55
CA SER A 51 17.98 0.69 18.95
C SER A 51 19.50 0.76 19.00
N ASP A 52 20.03 1.73 19.76
CA ASP A 52 21.29 1.50 20.46
C ASP A 52 21.09 0.23 21.30
N GLU A 53 22.03 -0.73 21.23
CA GLU A 53 21.90 -2.08 21.81
C GLU A 53 21.65 -2.10 23.34
N SER A 54 21.64 -0.95 24.02
CA SER A 54 21.40 -0.77 25.46
C SER A 54 20.13 0.00 25.84
N ALA A 55 19.28 0.42 24.89
CA ALA A 55 18.06 1.16 25.21
C ALA A 55 16.79 0.30 25.03
N GLU A 56 15.85 0.41 25.98
CA GLU A 56 14.51 -0.16 25.85
C GLU A 56 13.85 0.29 24.53
N PRO A 57 13.22 -0.62 23.75
CA PRO A 57 12.63 -0.28 22.48
C PRO A 57 11.50 0.74 22.66
N THR A 58 11.77 1.99 22.30
CA THR A 58 10.76 3.07 22.38
C THR A 58 9.93 3.06 21.10
N TYR A 59 8.72 2.52 21.12
CA TYR A 59 7.83 2.58 19.96
C TYR A 59 7.22 3.98 19.82
N LYS A 60 7.61 4.73 18.79
CA LYS A 60 6.96 5.98 18.44
C LYS A 60 5.58 5.73 17.81
N PRO A 61 4.59 6.61 18.03
CA PRO A 61 3.30 6.49 17.37
C PRO A 61 3.45 6.65 15.84
N PRO A 62 2.59 6.00 15.05
CA PRO A 62 2.62 6.13 13.60
C PRO A 62 2.23 7.54 13.15
N ILE A 63 2.89 8.02 12.09
CA ILE A 63 2.64 9.32 11.48
C ILE A 63 1.69 9.14 10.31
N TRP A 64 0.53 9.80 10.32
CA TRP A 64 -0.37 9.80 9.17
C TRP A 64 0.16 10.72 8.07
N ILE A 65 0.30 10.21 6.85
CA ILE A 65 0.84 10.94 5.70
C ILE A 65 -0.28 11.48 4.82
N CYS A 66 -1.17 10.60 4.39
CA CYS A 66 -2.27 10.91 3.49
C CYS A 66 -3.41 9.90 3.65
N ASP A 67 -4.54 10.17 2.98
CA ASP A 67 -5.64 9.22 2.85
C ASP A 67 -5.19 7.90 2.20
N ALA A 68 -6.03 6.87 2.33
CA ALA A 68 -5.73 5.55 1.80
C ALA A 68 -5.44 5.62 0.29
N LEU A 69 -4.19 5.28 -0.08
CA LEU A 69 -3.69 5.33 -1.44
C LEU A 69 -3.15 3.94 -1.82
N GLU A 70 -3.87 3.24 -2.68
CA GLU A 70 -3.54 1.88 -3.11
C GLU A 70 -2.97 1.89 -4.52
N VAL A 71 -1.86 1.18 -4.73
CA VAL A 71 -1.37 0.82 -6.07
C VAL A 71 -2.04 -0.49 -6.48
N ALA A 72 -3.08 -0.38 -7.31
CA ALA A 72 -3.92 -1.53 -7.68
C ALA A 72 -3.34 -2.37 -8.82
N ALA A 73 -2.59 -1.74 -9.72
CA ALA A 73 -1.97 -2.41 -10.85
C ALA A 73 -0.78 -1.61 -11.41
N GLY A 74 0.09 -2.28 -12.16
CA GLY A 74 0.94 -1.63 -13.16
C GLY A 74 0.13 -1.34 -14.42
N THR A 75 0.35 -0.20 -15.06
CA THR A 75 -0.26 0.13 -16.35
C THR A 75 0.79 0.17 -17.44
N ARG A 76 0.36 -0.02 -18.69
CA ARG A 76 1.20 0.06 -19.88
C ARG A 76 0.41 0.64 -21.05
N ASP A 77 1.06 1.40 -21.92
CA ASP A 77 0.46 1.83 -23.18
C ASP A 77 0.34 0.66 -24.17
N ALA A 78 -0.40 0.89 -25.27
CA ALA A 78 -0.65 -0.13 -26.29
C ALA A 78 0.63 -0.55 -27.04
N HIS A 79 1.62 0.34 -27.13
CA HIS A 79 2.89 0.08 -27.82
C HIS A 79 3.96 -0.53 -26.91
N GLY A 80 3.72 -0.55 -25.60
CA GLY A 80 4.61 -1.14 -24.61
C GLY A 80 5.81 -0.26 -24.20
N GLY A 81 5.86 0.98 -24.68
CA GLY A 81 6.93 1.95 -24.39
C GLY A 81 6.75 2.66 -23.06
N GLU A 82 5.51 2.92 -22.66
CA GLU A 82 5.20 3.72 -21.47
C GLU A 82 4.61 2.86 -20.37
N TRP A 83 5.10 3.04 -19.15
CA TRP A 83 4.63 2.33 -17.96
C TRP A 83 4.05 3.29 -16.93
N GLY A 84 3.15 2.79 -16.09
CA GLY A 84 2.56 3.58 -15.02
C GLY A 84 2.08 2.73 -13.84
N ARG A 85 1.29 3.35 -12.98
CA ARG A 85 0.55 2.70 -11.89
C ARG A 85 -0.91 3.13 -11.94
N LEU A 86 -1.82 2.19 -11.69
CA LEU A 86 -3.20 2.52 -11.40
C LEU A 86 -3.34 2.75 -9.90
N LEU A 87 -3.66 3.98 -9.52
CA LEU A 87 -3.92 4.36 -8.13
C LEU A 87 -5.42 4.30 -7.85
N ARG A 88 -5.77 3.78 -6.67
CA ARG A 88 -7.13 3.81 -6.10
C ARG A 88 -7.09 4.59 -4.80
N PHE A 89 -7.95 5.59 -4.67
CA PHE A 89 -8.05 6.46 -3.49
C PHE A 89 -9.42 7.10 -3.40
N ARG A 90 -9.69 7.86 -2.35
CA ARG A 90 -10.86 8.74 -2.24
C ARG A 90 -10.42 10.20 -2.38
N ASP A 91 -11.20 11.00 -3.10
CA ASP A 91 -10.96 12.45 -3.14
C ASP A 91 -11.38 13.12 -1.82
N GLY A 92 -11.23 14.46 -1.74
CA GLY A 92 -11.58 15.24 -0.54
C GLY A 92 -13.05 15.13 -0.12
N ASP A 93 -13.94 14.73 -1.04
CA ASP A 93 -15.37 14.49 -0.77
C ASP A 93 -15.65 13.02 -0.40
N GLY A 94 -14.62 12.18 -0.32
CA GLY A 94 -14.75 10.76 -0.01
C GLY A 94 -15.15 9.89 -1.21
N THR A 95 -15.19 10.45 -2.42
CA THR A 95 -15.60 9.73 -3.63
C THR A 95 -14.46 8.84 -4.14
N PRO A 96 -14.70 7.54 -4.39
CA PRO A 96 -13.68 6.66 -4.96
C PRO A 96 -13.21 7.15 -6.33
N LYS A 97 -11.89 7.22 -6.52
CA LYS A 97 -11.22 7.58 -7.77
C LYS A 97 -10.22 6.51 -8.18
N ASN A 98 -10.08 6.36 -9.49
CA ASN A 98 -9.04 5.60 -10.13
C ASN A 98 -8.23 6.55 -11.00
N TRP A 99 -6.90 6.57 -10.84
CA TRP A 99 -6.03 7.41 -11.65
C TRP A 99 -4.85 6.60 -12.21
N ALA A 100 -4.69 6.63 -13.54
CA ALA A 100 -3.52 6.08 -14.19
C ALA A 100 -2.35 7.07 -14.04
N MET A 101 -1.57 6.90 -12.97
CA MET A 101 -0.37 7.69 -12.69
C MET A 101 0.75 7.30 -13.67
N PRO A 102 1.24 8.23 -14.51
CA PRO A 102 2.37 7.98 -15.38
C PRO A 102 3.66 7.76 -14.56
N LEU A 103 4.54 6.86 -15.03
CA LEU A 103 5.92 6.78 -14.55
C LEU A 103 6.84 7.40 -15.60
N ARG A 104 7.85 8.13 -15.15
CA ARG A 104 8.94 8.65 -15.97
C ARG A 104 10.24 7.98 -15.58
#